data_AF-A0A2V7RXE7-F1
#
_entry.id   AF-A0A2V7RXE7-F1
#
_cell.length_a   1.000
_cell.length_b   1.000
_cell.length_c   1.000
_cell.angle_alpha   90.00
_cell.angle_beta   90.00
_cell.angle_gamma   90.00
#
_symmetry.space_group_name_H-M   'P 1'
#
loop_
_entity.id
_entity.type
_entity.pdbx_description
1 polymer ?
#
loop_
_entity_poly.entity_id
_entity_poly.type
_entity_poly.pdbx_seq_one_letter_code
_entity_poly.pdbx_strand_id
1 'polypeptide(L)'
;MIHPDRCFDADPQVRRVARDLYEGTRRLPIVSPHGHVDPQLLAMNEPFDNPTALIVAPDHYILRMLYARGVALESLGVPRRD
;
A
#
# COMPACT_ATOMS: atom_id res chain seq x y z
N MET A 1 -8.12 13.80 7.71
CA MET A 1 -7.94 14.33 6.34
C MET A 1 -6.46 14.29 6.01
N ILE A 2 -6.06 13.81 4.83
CA ILE A 2 -4.66 13.74 4.43
C ILE A 2 -4.24 15.08 3.84
N HIS A 3 -3.16 15.66 4.36
CA HIS A 3 -2.66 16.96 3.89
C HIS A 3 -2.12 16.86 2.45
N PRO A 4 -2.38 17.83 1.56
CA PRO A 4 -1.87 17.82 0.19
C PRO A 4 -0.34 17.82 0.15
N ASP A 5 0.32 18.51 1.09
CA ASP A 5 1.79 18.62 1.17
C ASP A 5 2.44 17.56 2.08
N ARG A 6 1.80 16.40 2.25
CA ARG A 6 2.43 15.29 3.03
C ARG A 6 3.79 14.93 2.42
N CYS A 7 4.74 14.59 3.30
CA CYS A 7 6.12 14.26 2.93
C CYS A 7 6.93 15.41 2.30
N PHE A 8 6.40 16.64 2.20
CA PHE A 8 7.19 17.81 1.85
C PHE A 8 7.84 18.40 3.10
N ASP A 9 8.91 19.16 2.89
CA ASP A 9 9.64 19.83 3.97
C ASP A 9 8.75 20.85 4.73
N ALA A 10 9.11 21.09 5.99
CA ALA A 10 8.48 22.09 6.83
C ALA A 10 8.83 23.52 6.38
N ASP A 11 10.03 23.75 5.82
CA ASP A 11 10.48 25.03 5.30
C ASP A 11 9.59 25.49 4.12
N PRO A 12 8.98 26.69 4.18
CA PRO A 12 8.10 27.19 3.13
C PRO A 12 8.76 27.32 1.75
N GLN A 13 10.05 27.68 1.68
CA GLN A 13 10.77 27.82 0.42
C GLN A 13 11.04 26.45 -0.20
N VAL A 14 11.46 25.47 0.60
CA VAL A 14 11.68 24.09 0.13
C VAL A 14 10.35 23.46 -0.28
N ARG A 15 9.29 23.64 0.51
CA ARG A 15 7.94 23.13 0.21
C ARG A 15 7.38 23.68 -1.10
N ARG A 16 7.62 24.96 -1.40
CA ARG A 16 7.20 25.58 -2.67
C ARG A 16 7.83 24.86 -3.86
N VAL A 17 9.14 24.65 -3.83
CA VAL A 17 9.85 23.92 -4.89
C VAL A 17 9.36 22.47 -5.01
N ALA A 18 9.17 21.77 -3.89
CA ALA A 18 8.63 20.40 -3.89
C ALA A 18 7.24 20.33 -4.52
N ARG A 19 6.37 21.32 -4.24
CA ARG A 19 5.04 21.41 -4.83
C ARG A 19 5.10 21.61 -6.35
N ASP A 20 5.94 22.51 -6.82
CA ASP A 20 6.09 22.79 -8.26
C ASP A 20 6.52 21.52 -9.02
N LEU A 21 7.48 20.78 -8.46
CA LEU A 21 7.92 19.49 -9.03
C LEU A 21 6.82 18.43 -8.98
N TYR A 22 6.09 18.33 -7.87
CA TYR A 22 5.00 17.35 -7.72
C TYR A 22 3.85 17.64 -8.68
N GLU A 23 3.39 18.89 -8.82
CA GLU A 23 2.32 19.23 -9.76
C GLU A 23 2.71 18.95 -11.22
N GLY A 24 3.98 19.14 -11.58
CA GLY A 24 4.49 18.79 -12.90
C GLY A 24 4.57 17.29 -13.19
N THR A 25 4.57 16.43 -12.16
CA THR A 25 4.87 14.99 -12.32
C THR A 25 3.75 14.06 -11.86
N ARG A 26 2.85 14.49 -10.96
CA ARG A 26 1.83 13.63 -10.33
C ARG A 26 0.81 12.99 -11.27
N ARG A 27 0.72 13.48 -12.51
CA ARG A 27 -0.17 12.97 -13.57
C ARG A 27 0.52 12.04 -14.56
N LEU A 28 1.83 11.84 -14.42
CA LEU A 28 2.55 10.90 -15.28
C LEU A 28 2.05 9.47 -15.00
N PRO A 29 2.04 8.59 -16.02
CA PRO A 29 1.71 7.18 -15.81
C PRO A 29 2.66 6.52 -14.82
N ILE A 30 2.13 5.61 -14.02
CA ILE A 30 2.96 4.75 -13.17
C ILE A 30 3.62 3.70 -14.07
N VAL A 31 4.95 3.68 -14.08
CA VAL A 31 5.74 2.60 -14.67
C VAL A 31 6.21 1.71 -13.53
N SER A 32 5.65 0.50 -13.44
CA SER A 32 5.99 -0.50 -12.40
C SER A 32 6.75 -1.67 -13.04
N PRO A 33 8.06 -1.54 -13.30
CA PRO A 33 8.83 -2.52 -14.07
C PRO A 33 9.08 -3.84 -13.31
N HIS A 34 8.77 -3.88 -12.02
CA HIS A 34 8.88 -5.05 -11.16
C HIS A 34 7.73 -5.06 -10.15
N GLY A 35 7.15 -6.23 -9.90
CA GLY A 35 6.05 -6.42 -8.96
C GLY A 35 5.64 -7.88 -8.83
N HIS A 36 4.78 -8.16 -7.86
CA HIS A 36 4.30 -9.51 -7.53
C HIS A 36 2.77 -9.60 -7.49
N VAL A 37 2.08 -8.74 -8.24
CA VAL A 37 0.63 -8.84 -8.41
C VAL A 37 0.33 -10.13 -9.18
N ASP A 38 -0.59 -10.94 -8.67
CA ASP A 38 -1.04 -12.14 -9.35
C ASP A 38 -1.71 -11.75 -10.69
N PRO A 39 -1.20 -12.23 -11.85
CA PRO A 39 -1.77 -11.89 -13.15
C PRO A 39 -3.22 -12.37 -13.32
N GLN A 40 -3.64 -13.41 -12.59
CA GLN A 40 -4.98 -13.96 -12.67
C GLN A 40 -6.04 -12.95 -12.20
N LEU A 41 -5.69 -12.06 -11.27
CA LEU A 41 -6.57 -10.96 -10.82
C LEU A 41 -6.95 -10.04 -11.98
N LEU A 42 -6.00 -9.73 -12.86
CA LEU A 42 -6.23 -8.86 -14.01
C LEU A 42 -6.97 -9.59 -15.13
N ALA A 43 -6.66 -10.88 -15.32
CA ALA A 43 -7.27 -11.70 -16.36
C ALA A 43 -8.76 -11.97 -16.10
N MET A 44 -9.12 -12.27 -14.85
CA MET A 44 -10.50 -12.64 -14.48
C MET A 44 -11.35 -11.43 -14.10
N ASN A 45 -10.74 -10.35 -13.57
CA ASN A 45 -11.43 -9.14 -13.15
C ASN A 45 -12.62 -9.42 -12.20
N GLU A 46 -12.46 -10.43 -11.34
CA GLU A 46 -13.43 -10.77 -10.32
C GLU A 46 -13.31 -9.82 -9.12
N PRO A 47 -14.42 -9.52 -8.42
CA PRO A 47 -14.37 -8.72 -7.22
C PRO A 47 -13.64 -9.48 -6.09
N PHE A 48 -12.92 -8.73 -5.25
CA PHE A 48 -12.38 -9.30 -4.02
C PHE A 48 -13.52 -9.62 -3.03
N ASP A 49 -13.45 -10.76 -2.36
CA ASP A 49 -14.49 -11.24 -1.44
C ASP A 49 -14.79 -10.25 -0.30
N ASN A 50 -13.74 -9.68 0.30
CA ASN A 50 -13.83 -8.75 1.41
C ASN A 50 -12.53 -7.92 1.56
N PRO A 51 -12.53 -6.83 2.37
CA PRO A 51 -11.35 -5.99 2.55
C PRO A 51 -10.14 -6.70 3.15
N THR A 52 -10.34 -7.69 4.03
CA THR A 52 -9.23 -8.42 4.65
C THR A 52 -8.48 -9.30 3.66
N ALA A 53 -9.17 -9.89 2.69
CA ALA A 53 -8.58 -10.68 1.60
C ALA A 53 -7.70 -9.83 0.67
N LEU A 54 -7.98 -8.53 0.53
CA LEU A 54 -7.20 -7.62 -0.30
C LEU A 54 -6.09 -6.89 0.47
N ILE A 55 -6.38 -6.37 1.66
CA ILE A 55 -5.51 -5.41 2.37
C ILE A 55 -4.67 -6.08 3.46
N VAL A 56 -5.21 -7.05 4.20
CA VAL A 56 -4.58 -7.57 5.43
C VAL A 56 -3.86 -8.89 5.18
N ALA A 57 -4.60 -9.90 4.72
CA ALA A 57 -4.08 -11.27 4.57
C ALA A 57 -2.85 -11.39 3.64
N PRO A 58 -2.76 -10.66 2.50
CA PRO A 58 -1.59 -10.78 1.62
C PRO A 58 -0.41 -9.89 2.05
N ASP A 59 -0.61 -8.92 2.95
CA ASP A 59 0.42 -7.94 3.33
C ASP A 59 1.19 -8.37 4.59
N HIS A 60 2.38 -8.91 4.36
CA HIS A 60 3.26 -9.36 5.43
C HIS A 60 3.75 -8.23 6.36
N TYR A 61 3.76 -6.96 5.96
CA TYR A 61 4.10 -5.86 6.86
C TYR A 61 3.01 -5.65 7.91
N ILE A 62 1.73 -5.67 7.49
CA ILE A 62 0.59 -5.56 8.40
C ILE A 62 0.55 -6.76 9.35
N LEU A 63 0.67 -7.98 8.80
CA LEU A 63 0.68 -9.21 9.60
C LEU A 63 1.81 -9.20 10.64
N ARG A 64 3.04 -8.83 10.24
CA ARG A 64 4.19 -8.73 11.15
C ARG A 64 3.94 -7.74 12.27
N MET A 65 3.34 -6.59 11.97
CA MET A 65 3.04 -5.58 12.99
C MET A 65 1.97 -6.04 13.98
N LEU A 66 0.90 -6.69 13.53
CA LEU A 66 -0.13 -7.24 14.41
C LEU A 66 0.41 -8.38 15.27
N TYR A 67 1.18 -9.28 14.67
CA TYR A 67 1.82 -10.39 15.38
C TYR A 67 2.79 -9.89 16.46
N ALA A 68 3.58 -8.85 16.17
CA ALA A 68 4.47 -8.21 17.15
C ALA A 68 3.73 -7.57 18.34
N ARG A 69 2.40 -7.42 18.26
CA ARG A 69 1.53 -6.93 19.34
C ARG A 69 0.68 -8.06 19.96
N GLY A 70 1.02 -9.32 19.68
CA GLY A 70 0.41 -10.50 20.30
C GLY A 70 -0.81 -11.07 19.57
N VAL A 71 -1.11 -10.60 18.37
CA VAL A 71 -2.21 -11.15 17.56
C VAL A 71 -1.74 -12.41 16.84
N ALA A 72 -2.43 -13.54 17.06
CA ALA A 72 -2.11 -14.81 16.40
C ALA A 72 -2.39 -14.74 14.88
N LEU A 73 -1.52 -15.31 14.05
CA LEU A 73 -1.66 -15.27 12.58
C LEU A 73 -2.92 -16.01 12.09
N GLU A 74 -3.33 -17.04 12.82
CA GLU A 74 -4.54 -17.83 12.60
C GLU A 74 -5.80 -16.95 12.72
N SER A 75 -5.77 -15.95 13.61
CA SER A 75 -6.87 -14.97 13.75
C SER A 75 -6.92 -13.96 12.59
N LEU A 76 -5.89 -13.93 11.74
CA LEU A 76 -5.74 -13.05 10.58
C LEU A 76 -5.90 -13.79 9.26
N GLY A 77 -6.34 -15.06 9.30
CA GLY A 77 -6.59 -15.88 8.11
C GLY A 77 -5.34 -16.54 7.52
N VAL A 78 -4.22 -16.56 8.24
CA VAL A 78 -3.00 -17.26 7.79
C VAL A 78 -2.95 -18.65 8.44
N PRO A 79 -3.10 -19.74 7.67
CA PRO A 79 -3.12 -21.09 8.22
C PRO A 79 -1.73 -21.53 8.67
N ARG A 80 -1.69 -22.38 9.71
CA ARG A 80 -0.48 -23.10 10.08
C ARG A 80 -0.15 -24.16 9.04
N ARG A 81 1.14 -24.50 8.94
CA ARG A 81 1.66 -25.53 8.00
C ARG A 81 2.23 -26.76 8.73
N ASP A 82 2.08 -26.82 10.05
CA ASP A 82 2.52 -27.92 10.90
C ASP A 82 1.41 -28.93 11.20
#